data_AF-A0A668VUY6-F1
#
_entry.id   AF-A0A668VUY6-F1
#
_cell.length_a   1.000
_cell.length_b   1.000
_cell.length_c   1.000
_cell.angle_alpha   90.00
_cell.angle_beta   90.00
_cell.angle_gamma   90.00
#
_symmetry.space_group_name_H-M   'P 1'
#
loop_
_entity.id
_entity.type
_entity.pdbx_description
1 polymer ?
#
loop_
_entity_poly.entity_id
_entity_poly.type
_entity_poly.pdbx_seq_one_letter_code
_entity_poly.pdbx_strand_id
1 'polypeptide(L)'
;MLLYPIYSVLLYRLICFYSHVKHFEKTSCFKKRYINTFYLLTKITEKVLLLADQFCNAIGVLQQCAPPASFSNIQTAINKDQPANPTEEYAQLFAALIARTAKDVDVLIDSLPSEESTAALQAASLRQLEEENHEAAARLEEVVYRGDMLLEKIQSALADIAQSQLRTRNGAPSQPSPAES
;
A
#
# COMPACT_ATOMS: atom_id res chain seq x y z
N MET A 1 22.45 -47.59 5.42
CA MET A 1 21.11 -47.72 4.81
C MET A 1 20.02 -46.83 5.43
N LEU A 2 20.25 -46.12 6.55
CA LEU A 2 19.22 -45.31 7.24
C LEU A 2 19.10 -43.84 6.79
N LEU A 3 19.97 -43.33 5.93
CA LEU A 3 19.90 -41.94 5.45
C LEU A 3 18.74 -41.70 4.47
N TYR A 4 18.47 -42.64 3.58
CA TYR A 4 17.48 -42.49 2.50
C TYR A 4 16.06 -42.08 2.96
N PRO A 5 15.46 -42.67 4.00
CA PRO A 5 14.12 -42.28 4.43
C PRO A 5 14.07 -40.87 5.04
N ILE A 6 15.15 -40.42 5.70
CA ILE A 6 15.23 -39.09 6.30
C ILE A 6 15.32 -38.02 5.20
N TYR A 7 16.16 -38.26 4.18
CA TYR A 7 16.27 -37.36 3.02
C TYR A 7 14.95 -37.27 2.24
N SER A 8 14.21 -38.37 2.10
CA SER A 8 12.91 -38.36 1.41
C SER A 8 11.87 -37.51 2.14
N VAL A 9 11.82 -37.58 3.48
CA VAL A 9 10.85 -36.81 4.28
C VAL A 9 11.22 -35.32 4.32
N LEU A 10 12.51 -35.00 4.45
CA LEU A 10 12.98 -33.61 4.37
C LEU A 10 12.70 -33.01 2.99
N LEU A 11 12.99 -33.75 1.92
CA LEU A 11 12.76 -33.30 0.55
C LEU A 11 11.27 -33.06 0.29
N TYR A 12 10.38 -33.94 0.77
CA TYR A 12 8.93 -33.73 0.65
C TYR A 12 8.45 -32.50 1.41
N ARG A 13 8.96 -32.26 2.63
CA ARG A 13 8.62 -31.06 3.40
C ARG A 13 9.16 -29.79 2.77
N LEU A 14 10.37 -29.84 2.19
CA LEU A 14 10.96 -28.72 1.47
C LEU A 14 10.16 -28.40 0.20
N ILE A 15 9.76 -29.42 -0.57
CA ILE A 15 8.92 -29.26 -1.77
C ILE A 15 7.55 -28.69 -1.41
N CYS A 16 6.89 -29.22 -0.37
CA CYS A 16 5.60 -28.71 0.09
C CYS A 16 5.69 -27.27 0.61
N PHE A 17 6.74 -26.93 1.36
CA PHE A 17 6.97 -25.57 1.83
C PHE A 17 7.24 -24.62 0.67
N TYR A 18 8.09 -25.01 -0.28
CA TYR A 18 8.41 -24.23 -1.47
C TYR A 18 7.20 -24.03 -2.38
N SER A 19 6.35 -25.06 -2.56
CA SER A 19 5.06 -24.94 -3.25
C SER A 19 4.09 -24.02 -2.53
N HIS A 20 4.05 -24.04 -1.20
CA HIS A 20 3.13 -23.21 -0.41
C HIS A 20 3.56 -21.73 -0.40
N VAL A 21 4.87 -21.46 -0.29
CA VAL A 21 5.46 -20.12 -0.42
C VAL A 21 5.21 -19.56 -1.83
N LYS A 22 5.48 -20.34 -2.89
CA LYS A 22 5.19 -19.92 -4.28
C LYS A 22 3.71 -19.67 -4.53
N HIS A 23 2.81 -20.40 -3.88
CA HIS A 23 1.37 -20.17 -3.99
C HIS A 23 0.94 -18.88 -3.27
N PHE A 24 1.44 -18.65 -2.05
CA PHE A 24 1.15 -17.45 -1.27
C PHE A 24 1.64 -16.17 -1.98
N GLU A 25 2.84 -16.20 -2.58
CA GLU A 25 3.48 -15.06 -3.21
C GLU A 25 2.82 -14.64 -4.54
N LYS A 26 2.48 -15.62 -5.41
CA LYS A 26 1.64 -15.39 -6.60
C LYS A 26 0.31 -14.73 -6.24
N THR A 27 -0.31 -15.17 -5.15
CA THR A 27 -1.58 -14.61 -4.67
C THR A 27 -1.41 -13.17 -4.20
N SER A 28 -0.25 -12.82 -3.61
CA SER A 28 0.04 -11.50 -3.06
C SER A 28 0.35 -10.46 -4.16
N CYS A 29 1.14 -10.82 -5.17
CA CYS A 29 1.47 -9.89 -6.25
C CYS A 29 0.28 -9.68 -7.22
N PHE A 30 -0.52 -10.72 -7.45
CA PHE A 30 -1.81 -10.60 -8.14
C PHE A 30 -2.77 -9.70 -7.34
N LYS A 31 -2.87 -9.86 -6.02
CA LYS A 31 -3.63 -8.95 -5.15
C LYS A 31 -3.18 -7.50 -5.29
N LYS A 32 -1.87 -7.22 -5.25
CA LYS A 32 -1.35 -5.84 -5.33
C LYS A 32 -1.65 -5.15 -6.67
N ARG A 33 -1.60 -5.91 -7.77
CA ARG A 33 -2.01 -5.45 -9.11
C ARG A 33 -3.50 -5.17 -9.19
N TYR A 34 -4.34 -6.14 -8.77
CA TYR A 34 -5.78 -5.95 -8.75
C TYR A 34 -6.17 -4.77 -7.87
N ILE A 35 -5.56 -4.62 -6.70
CA ILE A 35 -5.84 -3.50 -5.79
C ILE A 35 -5.48 -2.16 -6.42
N ASN A 36 -4.32 -2.02 -7.08
CA ASN A 36 -3.91 -0.74 -7.67
C ASN A 36 -4.77 -0.37 -8.90
N THR A 37 -5.00 -1.31 -9.82
CA THR A 37 -5.88 -1.08 -10.97
C THR A 37 -7.32 -0.85 -10.53
N PHE A 38 -7.83 -1.64 -9.59
CA PHE A 38 -9.19 -1.46 -9.03
C PHE A 38 -9.35 -0.11 -8.33
N TYR A 39 -8.34 0.32 -7.56
CA TYR A 39 -8.34 1.64 -6.91
C TYR A 39 -8.43 2.76 -7.93
N LEU A 40 -7.62 2.70 -8.99
CA LEU A 40 -7.61 3.73 -10.03
C LEU A 40 -8.92 3.75 -10.84
N LEU A 41 -9.48 2.58 -11.17
CA LEU A 41 -10.79 2.46 -11.81
C LEU A 41 -11.91 3.01 -10.92
N THR A 42 -11.85 2.75 -9.61
CA THR A 42 -12.81 3.29 -8.64
C THR A 42 -12.70 4.81 -8.61
N LYS A 43 -11.48 5.36 -8.59
CA LYS A 43 -11.24 6.81 -8.62
C LYS A 43 -11.75 7.48 -9.89
N ILE A 44 -11.53 6.87 -11.06
CA ILE A 44 -12.09 7.35 -12.33
C ILE A 44 -13.62 7.34 -12.26
N THR A 45 -14.21 6.24 -11.80
CA THR A 45 -15.67 6.09 -11.68
C THR A 45 -16.26 7.16 -10.75
N GLU A 46 -15.64 7.42 -9.59
CA GLU A 46 -16.04 8.48 -8.67
C GLU A 46 -16.01 9.87 -9.33
N LYS A 47 -14.96 10.16 -10.10
CA LYS A 47 -14.81 11.47 -10.77
C LYS A 47 -15.78 11.67 -11.94
N VAL A 48 -16.06 10.61 -12.70
CA VAL A 48 -17.08 10.64 -13.75
C VAL A 48 -18.48 10.83 -13.15
N LEU A 49 -18.77 10.17 -12.03
CA LEU A 49 -20.03 10.36 -11.32
C LEU A 49 -20.17 11.81 -10.81
N LEU A 50 -19.10 12.35 -10.22
CA LEU A 50 -19.05 13.76 -9.80
C LEU A 50 -19.25 14.73 -10.98
N LEU A 51 -18.68 14.42 -12.14
CA LEU A 51 -18.84 15.24 -13.35
C LEU A 51 -20.31 15.26 -13.81
N ALA A 52 -20.99 14.11 -13.77
CA ALA A 52 -22.42 14.02 -14.07
C ALA A 52 -23.27 14.87 -13.11
N ASP A 53 -22.98 14.82 -11.81
CA ASP A 53 -23.65 15.66 -10.82
C ASP A 53 -23.44 17.16 -11.10
N GLN A 54 -22.23 17.55 -11.48
CA GLN A 54 -21.95 18.95 -11.85
C GLN A 54 -22.74 19.41 -13.08
N PHE A 55 -22.92 18.55 -14.09
CA PHE A 55 -23.79 18.86 -15.23
C PHE A 55 -25.25 19.01 -14.81
N CYS A 56 -25.77 18.09 -13.99
CA CYS A 56 -27.15 18.17 -13.49
C CYS A 56 -27.40 19.46 -12.69
N ASN A 57 -26.48 19.81 -11.79
CA ASN A 57 -26.57 21.02 -10.98
C ASN A 57 -26.47 22.29 -11.86
N ALA A 58 -25.55 22.30 -12.82
CA ALA A 58 -25.39 23.41 -13.75
C ALA A 58 -26.66 23.65 -14.57
N ILE A 59 -27.24 22.58 -15.14
CA ILE A 59 -28.48 22.67 -15.92
C ILE A 59 -29.62 23.21 -15.04
N GLY A 60 -29.79 22.68 -13.83
CA GLY A 60 -30.86 23.11 -12.93
C GLY A 60 -30.78 24.59 -12.57
N VAL A 61 -29.59 25.06 -12.15
CA VAL A 61 -29.38 26.47 -11.76
C VAL A 61 -29.50 27.40 -12.97
N LEU A 62 -28.91 27.05 -14.11
CA LEU A 62 -28.97 27.90 -15.32
C LEU A 62 -30.39 27.99 -15.88
N GLN A 63 -31.18 26.93 -15.82
CA GLN A 63 -32.59 26.96 -16.20
C GLN A 63 -33.43 27.81 -15.23
N GLN A 64 -33.16 27.73 -13.92
CA GLN A 64 -33.84 28.54 -12.92
C GLN A 64 -33.59 30.05 -13.10
N CYS A 65 -32.36 30.41 -13.50
CA CYS A 65 -31.96 31.81 -13.74
C CYS A 65 -32.15 32.25 -15.20
N ALA A 66 -32.68 31.39 -16.08
CA ALA A 66 -32.85 31.72 -17.48
C ALA A 66 -33.94 32.80 -17.63
N PRO A 67 -33.66 33.89 -18.37
CA PRO A 67 -34.69 34.87 -18.67
C PRO A 67 -35.79 34.24 -19.54
N PRO A 68 -37.06 34.65 -19.38
CA PRO A 68 -38.13 34.18 -20.25
C PRO A 68 -37.82 34.56 -21.71
N ALA A 69 -38.06 33.63 -22.63
CA ALA A 69 -37.82 33.85 -24.05
C ALA A 69 -38.63 35.08 -24.53
N SER A 70 -37.94 36.03 -25.17
CA SER A 70 -38.60 37.20 -25.75
C SER A 70 -38.98 36.90 -27.19
N PHE A 71 -40.29 36.90 -27.48
CA PHE A 71 -40.78 36.87 -28.85
C PHE A 71 -40.85 38.30 -29.39
N SER A 72 -40.23 38.56 -30.54
CA SER A 72 -40.10 39.89 -31.17
C SER A 72 -41.43 40.63 -31.40
N ASN A 73 -42.56 39.91 -31.39
CA ASN A 73 -43.86 40.42 -31.81
C ASN A 73 -44.73 40.94 -30.63
N ILE A 74 -44.29 40.83 -29.37
CA ILE A 74 -45.05 41.24 -28.16
C ILE A 74 -44.19 42.16 -27.28
N GLN A 75 -43.35 43.00 -27.86
CA GLN A 75 -42.44 43.86 -27.09
C GLN A 75 -43.08 45.22 -26.82
N THR A 76 -44.07 45.27 -25.91
CA THR A 76 -44.51 46.53 -25.31
C THR A 76 -44.27 46.49 -23.80
N ALA A 77 -43.23 47.21 -23.37
CA ALA A 77 -43.18 47.97 -22.12
C ALA A 77 -43.00 47.31 -20.73
N ILE A 78 -42.53 46.05 -20.56
CA ILE A 78 -42.42 45.49 -19.18
C ILE A 78 -41.00 45.42 -18.57
N ASN A 79 -39.89 45.25 -19.31
CA ASN A 79 -38.61 44.94 -18.65
C ASN A 79 -37.47 45.87 -19.06
N LYS A 80 -37.42 47.09 -18.50
CA LYS A 80 -36.27 48.01 -18.69
C LYS A 80 -35.36 48.15 -17.46
N ASP A 81 -35.67 47.47 -16.36
CA ASP A 81 -34.96 47.56 -15.07
C ASP A 81 -34.66 46.17 -14.47
N GLN A 82 -34.25 45.21 -15.30
CA GLN A 82 -33.84 43.91 -14.79
C GLN A 82 -32.35 43.98 -14.38
N PRO A 83 -32.01 43.66 -13.11
CA PRO A 83 -30.62 43.66 -12.66
C PRO A 83 -29.78 42.66 -13.46
N ALA A 84 -28.46 42.88 -13.51
CA ALA A 84 -27.50 41.98 -14.17
C ALA A 84 -27.78 40.53 -13.75
N ASN A 85 -28.13 39.69 -14.71
CA ASN A 85 -28.58 38.33 -14.44
C ASN A 85 -27.35 37.49 -14.02
N PRO A 86 -27.31 36.91 -12.81
CA PRO A 86 -26.14 36.18 -12.31
C PRO A 86 -25.84 34.88 -13.08
N THR A 87 -26.67 34.56 -14.08
CA THR A 87 -26.53 33.41 -14.99
C THR A 87 -25.15 33.30 -15.62
N GLU A 88 -24.52 34.42 -15.99
CA GLU A 88 -23.20 34.39 -16.62
C GLU A 88 -22.09 34.01 -15.63
N GLU A 89 -22.17 34.49 -14.39
CA GLU A 89 -21.25 34.10 -13.31
C GLU A 89 -21.41 32.62 -12.94
N TYR A 90 -22.65 32.14 -12.82
CA TYR A 90 -22.93 30.72 -12.61
C TYR A 90 -22.45 29.86 -13.77
N ALA A 91 -22.65 30.29 -15.02
CA ALA A 91 -22.18 29.57 -16.20
C ALA A 91 -20.65 29.45 -16.20
N GLN A 92 -19.93 30.53 -15.87
CA GLN A 92 -18.47 30.51 -15.77
C GLN A 92 -17.99 29.60 -14.63
N LEU A 93 -18.64 29.66 -13.45
CA LEU A 93 -18.31 28.79 -12.32
C LEU A 93 -18.49 27.31 -12.67
N PHE A 94 -19.63 26.93 -13.25
CA PHE A 94 -19.89 25.55 -13.64
C PHE A 94 -18.96 25.09 -14.77
N ALA A 95 -18.68 25.96 -15.75
CA ALA A 95 -17.72 25.66 -16.81
C ALA A 95 -16.31 25.36 -16.23
N ALA A 96 -15.85 26.15 -15.26
CA ALA A 96 -14.57 25.93 -14.60
C ALA A 96 -14.54 24.62 -13.80
N LEU A 97 -15.62 24.31 -13.05
CA LEU A 97 -15.74 23.07 -12.28
C LEU A 97 -15.75 21.83 -13.19
N ILE A 98 -16.56 21.86 -14.25
CA ILE A 98 -16.68 20.79 -15.25
C ILE A 98 -15.36 20.58 -15.98
N ALA A 99 -14.73 21.65 -16.49
CA ALA A 99 -13.46 21.55 -17.21
C ALA A 99 -12.34 21.00 -16.33
N ARG A 100 -12.26 21.45 -15.06
CA ARG A 100 -11.30 20.93 -14.10
C ARG A 100 -11.55 19.44 -13.80
N THR A 101 -12.80 19.05 -13.54
CA THR A 101 -13.13 17.67 -13.20
C THR A 101 -12.91 16.74 -14.39
N ALA A 102 -13.21 17.18 -15.61
CA ALA A 102 -12.87 16.45 -16.84
C ALA A 102 -11.36 16.28 -16.99
N LYS A 103 -10.57 17.32 -16.69
CA LYS A 103 -9.10 17.23 -16.73
C LYS A 103 -8.54 16.29 -15.67
N ASP A 104 -9.12 16.28 -14.46
CA ASP A 104 -8.77 15.31 -13.41
C ASP A 104 -9.00 13.87 -13.90
N VAL A 105 -10.09 13.61 -14.65
CA VAL A 105 -10.37 12.30 -15.24
C VAL A 105 -9.31 11.93 -16.28
N ASP A 106 -8.95 12.83 -17.19
CA ASP A 106 -7.89 12.58 -18.19
C ASP A 106 -6.57 12.20 -17.52
N VAL A 107 -6.16 12.94 -16.48
CA VAL A 107 -4.91 12.65 -15.73
C VAL A 107 -4.97 11.28 -15.06
N LEU A 108 -6.12 10.89 -14.52
CA LEU A 108 -6.30 9.55 -13.92
C LEU A 108 -6.25 8.44 -14.97
N ILE A 109 -6.77 8.69 -16.19
CA ILE A 109 -6.67 7.76 -17.32
C ILE A 109 -5.22 7.63 -17.77
N ASP A 110 -4.49 8.74 -17.91
CA ASP A 110 -3.06 8.74 -18.28
C ASP A 110 -2.18 8.06 -17.21
N SER A 111 -2.67 8.01 -15.96
CA SER A 111 -2.00 7.32 -14.85
C SER A 111 -2.27 5.81 -14.83
N LEU A 112 -3.14 5.31 -15.73
CA LEU A 112 -3.36 3.86 -15.84
C LEU A 112 -2.07 3.18 -16.28
N PRO A 113 -1.77 1.97 -15.77
CA PRO A 113 -0.64 1.21 -16.25
C PRO A 113 -0.81 0.93 -17.76
N SER A 114 0.24 1.18 -18.53
CA SER A 114 0.26 1.04 -19.99
C SER A 114 -0.19 -0.35 -20.46
N GLU A 115 -1.08 -0.40 -21.45
CA GLU A 115 -1.64 -1.62 -22.05
C GLU A 115 -0.57 -2.48 -22.77
N GLU A 116 0.52 -1.84 -23.23
CA GLU A 116 1.63 -2.46 -23.97
C GLU A 116 2.61 -3.27 -23.10
N SER A 117 2.45 -3.19 -21.79
CA SER A 117 3.13 -4.09 -20.87
C SER A 117 2.45 -5.48 -20.98
N THR A 118 2.78 -6.18 -22.06
CA THR A 118 2.24 -7.52 -22.36
C THR A 118 2.33 -8.38 -21.10
N ALA A 119 1.30 -9.19 -20.84
CA ALA A 119 1.25 -10.06 -19.67
C ALA A 119 2.54 -10.88 -19.49
N ALA A 120 3.26 -11.16 -20.57
CA ALA A 120 4.58 -11.79 -20.60
C ALA A 120 5.70 -10.94 -19.99
N LEU A 121 5.86 -9.67 -20.39
CA LEU A 121 6.86 -8.76 -19.82
C LEU A 121 6.59 -8.50 -18.34
N GLN A 122 5.31 -8.34 -17.97
CA GLN A 122 4.93 -8.15 -16.58
C GLN A 122 5.16 -9.40 -15.73
N ALA A 123 4.88 -10.59 -16.26
CA ALA A 123 5.20 -11.84 -15.59
C ALA A 123 6.72 -12.04 -15.44
N ALA A 124 7.53 -11.56 -16.39
CA ALA A 124 8.98 -11.59 -16.29
C ALA A 124 9.48 -10.65 -15.19
N SER A 125 9.01 -9.40 -15.16
CA SER A 125 9.34 -8.45 -14.07
C SER A 125 8.88 -8.97 -12.70
N LEU A 126 7.71 -9.62 -12.63
CA LEU A 126 7.21 -10.26 -11.41
C LEU A 126 8.18 -11.33 -10.91
N ARG A 127 8.62 -12.23 -11.81
CA ARG A 127 9.56 -13.30 -11.48
C ARG A 127 10.89 -12.74 -11.00
N GLN A 128 11.37 -11.67 -11.62
CA GLN A 128 12.60 -11.01 -11.18
C GLN A 128 12.46 -10.44 -9.76
N LEU A 129 11.35 -9.74 -9.48
CA LEU A 129 11.05 -9.24 -8.13
C LEU A 129 10.91 -10.37 -7.10
N GLU A 130 10.33 -11.50 -7.48
CA GLU A 130 10.25 -12.72 -6.63
C GLU A 130 11.65 -13.28 -6.33
N GLU A 131 12.52 -13.35 -7.32
CA GLU A 131 13.92 -13.80 -7.16
C GLU A 131 14.68 -12.87 -6.20
N GLU A 132 14.59 -11.56 -6.42
CA GLU A 132 15.22 -10.54 -5.57
C GLU A 132 14.70 -10.59 -4.12
N ASN A 133 13.39 -10.82 -3.94
CA ASN A 133 12.77 -10.98 -2.63
C ASN A 133 13.25 -12.25 -1.93
N HIS A 134 13.34 -13.38 -2.65
CA HIS A 134 13.86 -14.63 -2.10
C HIS A 134 15.32 -14.50 -1.67
N GLU A 135 16.15 -13.86 -2.49
CA GLU A 135 17.55 -13.59 -2.16
C GLU A 135 17.67 -12.66 -0.93
N ALA A 136 16.85 -11.61 -0.85
CA ALA A 136 16.81 -10.74 0.32
C ALA A 136 16.38 -11.47 1.60
N ALA A 137 15.40 -12.37 1.51
CA ALA A 137 14.96 -13.19 2.63
C ALA A 137 16.05 -14.17 3.09
N ALA A 138 16.77 -14.81 2.16
CA ALA A 138 17.88 -15.70 2.49
C ALA A 138 19.03 -14.95 3.19
N ARG A 139 19.37 -13.75 2.71
CA ARG A 139 20.35 -12.87 3.37
C ARG A 139 19.91 -12.50 4.79
N LEU A 140 18.63 -12.18 4.97
CA LEU A 140 18.10 -11.86 6.29
C LEU A 140 18.18 -13.06 7.25
N GLU A 141 17.82 -14.26 6.78
CA GLU A 141 17.90 -15.50 7.57
C GLU A 141 19.33 -15.78 8.03
N GLU A 142 20.33 -15.59 7.16
CA GLU A 142 21.73 -15.72 7.52
C GLU A 142 22.15 -14.71 8.61
N VAL A 143 21.74 -13.44 8.46
CA VAL A 143 22.06 -12.40 9.44
C VAL A 143 21.41 -12.69 10.79
N VAL A 144 20.15 -13.13 10.81
CA VAL A 144 19.44 -13.52 12.03
C VAL A 144 20.13 -14.71 12.69
N TYR A 145 20.47 -15.75 11.93
CA TYR A 145 21.18 -16.92 12.46
C TYR A 145 22.51 -16.56 13.10
N ARG A 146 23.32 -15.72 12.43
CA ARG A 146 24.58 -15.22 12.99
C ARG A 146 24.35 -14.38 14.25
N GLY A 147 23.28 -13.59 14.28
CA GLY A 147 22.85 -12.81 15.45
C GLY A 147 22.53 -13.69 16.65
N ASP A 148 21.74 -14.75 16.45
CA ASP A 148 21.36 -15.70 17.50
C ASP A 148 22.57 -16.44 18.07
N MET A 149 23.49 -16.90 17.21
CA MET A 149 24.73 -17.52 17.64
C MET A 149 25.61 -16.59 18.50
N LEU A 150 25.66 -15.31 18.15
CA LEU A 150 26.42 -14.33 18.92
C LEU A 150 25.74 -14.07 20.28
N LEU A 151 24.42 -13.95 20.27
CA LEU A 151 23.62 -13.75 21.47
C LEU A 151 23.82 -14.91 22.46
N GLU A 152 23.80 -16.15 22.00
CA GLU A 152 24.03 -17.35 22.83
C GLU A 152 25.42 -17.33 23.48
N LYS A 153 26.46 -16.94 22.73
CA LYS A 153 27.82 -16.78 23.27
C LYS A 153 27.90 -15.72 24.35
N ILE A 154 27.24 -14.57 24.15
CA ILE A 154 27.19 -13.49 25.14
C ILE A 154 26.46 -13.97 26.41
N GLN A 155 25.33 -14.65 26.25
CA GLN A 155 24.57 -15.19 27.37
C GLN A 155 25.38 -16.23 28.17
N SER A 156 26.12 -17.11 27.48
CA SER A 156 27.03 -18.07 28.13
C SER A 156 28.12 -17.35 28.92
N ALA A 157 28.79 -16.37 28.32
CA ALA A 157 29.85 -15.62 29.00
C ALA A 157 29.31 -14.85 30.23
N LEU A 158 28.13 -14.24 30.12
CA LEU A 158 27.47 -13.58 31.25
C LEU A 158 27.10 -14.57 32.36
N ALA A 159 26.62 -15.76 32.02
CA ALA A 159 26.34 -16.82 32.99
C ALA A 159 27.60 -17.28 33.71
N ASP A 160 28.72 -17.46 32.99
CA ASP A 160 30.00 -17.84 33.56
C ASP A 160 30.54 -16.77 34.52
N ILE A 161 30.43 -15.49 34.15
CA ILE A 161 30.79 -14.36 35.02
C ILE A 161 29.93 -14.39 36.28
N ALA A 162 28.60 -14.51 36.15
CA ALA A 162 27.69 -14.54 37.29
C ALA A 162 28.01 -15.71 38.25
N GLN A 163 28.28 -16.90 37.71
CA GLN A 163 28.67 -18.07 38.50
C GLN A 163 30.03 -17.89 39.18
N SER A 164 31.02 -17.32 38.49
CA SER A 164 32.34 -17.05 39.06
C SER A 164 32.23 -16.08 40.25
N GLN A 165 31.43 -15.02 40.14
CA GLN A 165 31.21 -14.05 41.22
C GLN A 165 30.55 -14.70 42.44
N LEU A 166 29.56 -15.57 42.24
CA LEU A 166 28.93 -16.32 43.33
C LEU A 166 29.91 -17.27 44.02
N ARG A 167 30.76 -17.97 43.26
CA ARG A 167 31.79 -18.87 43.82
C ARG A 167 32.83 -18.12 44.64
N THR A 168 33.32 -16.98 44.14
CA THR A 168 34.29 -16.15 44.89
C THR A 168 33.68 -15.61 46.18
N ARG A 169 32.40 -15.23 46.18
CA ARG A 169 31.68 -14.77 47.37
C ARG A 169 31.41 -15.88 48.39
N ASN A 170 31.12 -17.10 47.93
CA ASN A 170 30.87 -18.26 48.79
C ASN A 170 32.17 -18.90 49.32
N GLY A 171 33.33 -18.57 48.74
CA GLY A 171 34.65 -19.08 49.13
C GLY A 171 35.42 -18.23 50.15
N ALA A 172 34.86 -17.15 50.68
CA ALA A 172 35.49 -16.39 51.77
C ALA A 172 35.38 -17.17 53.09
N PRO A 173 36.51 -17.61 53.72
CA PRO A 173 36.45 -18.26 55.02
C PRO A 173 36.18 -17.23 56.10
N SER A 174 35.13 -17.46 56.88
CA SER A 174 34.92 -16.87 58.20
C SER A 174 36.19 -17.07 59.03
N GLN A 175 36.88 -15.99 59.39
CA GLN A 175 38.00 -16.05 60.34
C GLN A 175 37.54 -16.69 61.65
N PRO A 176 38.25 -17.70 62.19
CA PRO A 176 38.12 -18.08 63.60
C PRO A 176 38.94 -17.10 64.44
N SER A 177 38.27 -16.44 65.38
CA SER A 177 38.88 -15.63 66.44
C SER A 177 39.87 -16.48 67.26
N PRO A 178 41.10 -15.99 67.55
CA PRO A 178 42.00 -16.71 68.44
C PRO A 178 41.52 -16.56 69.89
N ALA A 179 41.35 -17.69 70.57
CA ALA A 179 41.21 -17.75 72.02
C ALA A 179 42.61 -17.66 72.64
N GLU A 180 42.91 -16.58 73.36
CA GLU A 180 44.06 -16.50 74.27
C GLU A 180 43.62 -16.81 75.70
N SER A 181 44.40 -17.67 76.35
CA SER A 181 44.34 -18.07 77.76
C SER A 181 45.00 -17.05 78.67
#